data_AF-A0A2E0N7W2-F1
#
_entry.id   AF-A0A2E0N7W2-F1
#
_cell.length_a   1.000
_cell.length_b   1.000
_cell.length_c   1.000
_cell.angle_alpha   90.00
_cell.angle_beta   90.00
_cell.angle_gamma   90.00
#
_symmetry.space_group_name_H-M   'P 1'
#
loop_
_entity.id
_entity.type
_entity.pdbx_description
1 polymer ?
#
loop_
_entity_poly.entity_id
_entity_poly.type
_entity_poly.pdbx_seq_one_letter_code
_entity_poly.pdbx_strand_id
1 'polypeptide(L)'
;MSDELLSARMAIAGDEKELRYFINNLETTDHRLPEEWQQKAIRESTYRASSILNVSVIETQERELADVIIYVAKKDQQDYLSGSIGESVMEISVSHNSGRGMEDGKYVGEHNDWSKSTWRNIFLHELGHFLGLEHPWDKDDGDWAVSNWSDPHASTRMGYNEHLDGGFSWFSDLDVEALEYIWGKGLWLSYFSGVPVSADYDIDTNNIGVFEPNESAIFSCLKLTADGLPTTLNGISELDIRFDVLSLEEGTVQVGANRAFNIIDAKTSPLFIETMNAATPDCSGTFETSTGVYTDFVKSGSSILNTSWSLIDAENLILQINNYDQLQPK
;
A
#
# COMPACT_ATOMS: atom_id res chain seq x y z
N MET A 1 -17.92 -13.18 1.10
CA MET A 1 -17.64 -13.87 -0.17
C MET A 1 -17.46 -15.32 0.19
N SER A 2 -18.07 -16.28 -0.52
CA SER A 2 -18.03 -17.68 -0.07
C SER A 2 -16.65 -18.20 0.30
N ASP A 3 -16.59 -18.96 1.40
CA ASP A 3 -15.38 -19.59 1.92
C ASP A 3 -14.60 -20.33 0.83
N GLU A 4 -15.30 -20.92 -0.14
CA GLU A 4 -14.69 -21.61 -1.29
C GLU A 4 -13.97 -20.63 -2.24
N LEU A 5 -14.61 -19.50 -2.58
CA LEU A 5 -13.98 -18.45 -3.40
C LEU A 5 -12.81 -17.81 -2.66
N LEU A 6 -12.96 -17.53 -1.36
CA LEU A 6 -11.89 -16.97 -0.54
C LEU A 6 -10.68 -17.91 -0.49
N SER A 7 -10.93 -19.20 -0.20
CA SER A 7 -9.88 -20.23 -0.17
C SER A 7 -9.16 -20.34 -1.52
N ALA A 8 -9.90 -20.23 -2.62
CA ALA A 8 -9.32 -20.31 -3.94
C ALA A 8 -8.47 -19.06 -4.28
N ARG A 9 -8.83 -17.86 -3.81
CA ARG A 9 -7.97 -16.66 -3.90
C ARG A 9 -6.68 -16.81 -3.10
N MET A 10 -6.78 -17.33 -1.88
CA MET A 10 -5.61 -17.60 -1.04
C MET A 10 -4.71 -18.65 -1.68
N ALA A 11 -5.28 -19.65 -2.36
CA ALA A 11 -4.52 -20.65 -3.10
C ALA A 11 -3.77 -20.07 -4.32
N ILE A 12 -4.36 -19.09 -5.02
CA ILE A 12 -3.66 -18.33 -6.07
C ILE A 12 -2.46 -17.58 -5.48
N ALA A 13 -2.69 -16.89 -4.35
CA ALA A 13 -1.62 -16.13 -3.69
C ALA A 13 -0.45 -17.01 -3.23
N GLY A 14 -0.75 -18.29 -2.93
CA GLY A 14 0.24 -19.29 -2.52
C GLY A 14 0.89 -18.97 -1.16
N ASP A 15 1.91 -19.74 -0.81
CA ASP A 15 2.64 -19.59 0.46
C ASP A 15 3.36 -18.23 0.56
N GLU A 16 3.79 -17.68 -0.57
CA GLU A 16 4.43 -16.36 -0.68
C GLU A 16 3.44 -15.19 -0.54
N LYS A 17 2.12 -15.49 -0.58
CA LYS A 17 1.03 -14.52 -0.53
C LYS A 17 1.19 -13.40 -1.57
N GLU A 18 1.43 -13.77 -2.82
CA GLU A 18 1.58 -12.83 -3.94
C GLU A 18 0.41 -12.95 -4.92
N LEU A 19 -0.27 -11.83 -5.19
CA LEU A 19 -1.25 -11.68 -6.26
C LEU A 19 -0.68 -10.77 -7.34
N ARG A 20 -0.66 -11.22 -8.58
CA ARG A 20 -0.10 -10.49 -9.72
C ARG A 20 -1.19 -9.85 -10.55
N TYR A 21 -1.01 -8.57 -10.89
CA TYR A 21 -1.89 -7.86 -11.80
C TYR A 21 -1.16 -7.41 -13.06
N PHE A 22 -1.87 -7.35 -14.18
CA PHE A 22 -1.38 -6.76 -15.42
C PHE A 22 -2.30 -5.60 -15.84
N ILE A 23 -1.73 -4.42 -16.07
CA ILE A 23 -2.48 -3.30 -16.63
C ILE A 23 -2.53 -3.48 -18.16
N ASN A 24 -3.73 -3.61 -18.71
CA ASN A 24 -3.89 -3.75 -20.14
C ASN A 24 -3.32 -2.53 -20.88
N ASN A 25 -2.31 -2.80 -21.72
CA ASN A 25 -1.60 -1.82 -22.53
C ASN A 25 -1.90 -1.98 -24.03
N LEU A 26 -3.03 -2.63 -24.36
CA LEU A 26 -3.48 -2.84 -25.73
C LEU A 26 -4.81 -2.14 -25.98
N GLU A 27 -4.85 -1.30 -27.01
CA GLU A 27 -6.08 -0.72 -27.51
C GLU A 27 -6.89 -1.79 -28.25
N THR A 28 -8.16 -1.98 -27.89
CA THR A 28 -9.06 -2.95 -28.54
C THR A 28 -10.40 -2.30 -28.89
N THR A 29 -11.39 -3.08 -29.34
CA THR A 29 -12.74 -2.56 -29.60
C THR A 29 -13.44 -2.11 -28.32
N ASP A 30 -13.21 -2.80 -27.20
CA ASP A 30 -13.92 -2.56 -25.94
C ASP A 30 -13.08 -1.83 -24.89
N HIS A 31 -11.75 -1.90 -24.99
CA HIS A 31 -10.82 -1.30 -24.02
C HIS A 31 -9.88 -0.30 -24.68
N ARG A 32 -9.45 0.68 -23.88
CA ARG A 32 -8.45 1.68 -24.28
C ARG A 32 -7.22 1.64 -23.38
N LEU A 33 -6.15 2.27 -23.86
CA LEU A 33 -5.00 2.57 -23.02
C LEU A 33 -5.43 3.44 -21.82
N PRO A 34 -5.06 3.04 -20.58
CA PRO A 34 -5.28 3.87 -19.41
C PRO A 34 -4.46 5.16 -19.51
N GLU A 35 -5.08 6.27 -19.12
CA GLU A 35 -4.36 7.55 -18.99
C GLU A 35 -3.34 7.48 -17.85
N GLU A 36 -2.32 8.34 -17.88
CA GLU A 36 -1.23 8.32 -16.88
C GLU A 36 -1.75 8.37 -15.44
N TRP A 37 -2.79 9.17 -15.18
CA TRP A 37 -3.40 9.28 -13.85
C TRP A 37 -4.19 8.03 -13.44
N GLN A 38 -4.76 7.27 -14.39
CA GLN A 38 -5.44 6.00 -14.12
C GLN A 38 -4.41 4.91 -13.80
N GLN A 39 -3.32 4.82 -14.57
CA GLN A 39 -2.21 3.90 -14.26
C GLN A 39 -1.63 4.18 -12.87
N LYS A 40 -1.44 5.47 -12.56
CA LYS A 40 -0.98 5.91 -11.24
C LYS A 40 -1.96 5.52 -10.14
N ALA A 41 -3.27 5.76 -10.33
CA ALA A 41 -4.28 5.38 -9.35
C ALA A 41 -4.32 3.86 -9.08
N ILE A 42 -4.19 3.03 -10.13
CA ILE A 42 -4.10 1.57 -10.02
C ILE A 42 -2.90 1.18 -9.17
N ARG A 43 -1.69 1.61 -9.57
CA ARG A 43 -0.43 1.29 -8.90
C ARG A 43 -0.39 1.74 -7.44
N GLU A 44 -0.86 2.96 -7.17
CA GLU A 44 -0.89 3.50 -5.81
C GLU A 44 -1.86 2.74 -4.89
N SER A 45 -2.97 2.26 -5.45
CA SER A 45 -4.00 1.54 -4.70
C SER A 45 -3.56 0.10 -4.40
N THR A 46 -3.02 -0.61 -5.39
CA THR A 46 -2.49 -1.97 -5.21
C THR A 46 -1.28 -1.98 -4.28
N TYR A 47 -0.38 -1.01 -4.41
CA TYR A 47 0.77 -0.87 -3.51
C TYR A 47 0.36 -0.60 -2.06
N ARG A 48 -0.66 0.24 -1.82
CA ARG A 48 -1.17 0.48 -0.44
C ARG A 48 -1.83 -0.75 0.15
N ALA A 49 -2.54 -1.54 -0.67
CA ALA A 49 -3.07 -2.82 -0.23
C ALA A 49 -1.92 -3.74 0.22
N SER A 50 -0.85 -3.84 -0.60
CA SER A 50 0.36 -4.61 -0.28
C SER A 50 1.11 -4.15 0.97
N SER A 51 0.94 -2.88 1.34
CA SER A 51 1.58 -2.34 2.54
C SER A 51 0.78 -2.75 3.79
N ILE A 52 -0.52 -2.49 3.80
CA ILE A 52 -1.33 -2.71 5.01
C ILE A 52 -1.78 -4.16 5.21
N LEU A 53 -1.73 -5.00 4.18
CA LEU A 53 -2.17 -6.39 4.22
C LEU A 53 -0.99 -7.35 4.09
N ASN A 54 -1.10 -8.53 4.70
CA ASN A 54 -0.11 -9.59 4.56
C ASN A 54 -0.39 -10.37 3.27
N VAL A 55 -0.43 -9.65 2.15
CA VAL A 55 -0.51 -10.15 0.78
C VAL A 55 0.10 -9.07 -0.12
N SER A 56 0.95 -9.45 -1.05
CA SER A 56 1.56 -8.52 -2.00
C SER A 56 0.77 -8.52 -3.31
N VAL A 57 0.22 -7.38 -3.70
CA VAL A 57 -0.42 -7.13 -5.00
C VAL A 57 0.59 -6.46 -5.94
N ILE A 58 1.14 -7.20 -6.91
CA ILE A 58 2.34 -6.84 -7.67
C ILE A 58 2.03 -6.71 -9.17
N GLU A 59 2.56 -5.66 -9.82
CA GLU A 59 2.45 -5.52 -11.27
C GLU A 59 3.39 -6.50 -11.99
N THR A 60 2.87 -7.26 -12.94
CA THR A 60 3.66 -8.04 -13.91
C THR A 60 3.69 -7.33 -15.26
N GLN A 61 4.80 -7.51 -16.00
CA GLN A 61 4.93 -7.06 -17.39
C GLN A 61 4.46 -8.14 -18.39
N GLU A 62 4.22 -9.36 -17.91
CA GLU A 62 3.75 -10.49 -18.71
C GLU A 62 2.30 -10.79 -18.36
N ARG A 63 1.40 -10.63 -19.35
CA ARG A 63 -0.04 -10.81 -19.18
C ARG A 63 -0.40 -12.22 -18.71
N GLU A 64 0.36 -13.21 -19.17
CA GLU A 64 0.17 -14.63 -18.88
C GLU A 64 0.53 -15.00 -17.44
N LEU A 65 1.28 -14.15 -16.73
CA LEU A 65 1.63 -14.33 -15.32
C LEU A 65 0.65 -13.61 -14.37
N ALA A 66 -0.38 -12.96 -14.91
CA ALA A 66 -1.32 -12.18 -14.13
C ALA A 66 -2.46 -13.05 -13.59
N ASP A 67 -2.79 -12.85 -12.32
CA ASP A 67 -3.98 -13.41 -11.68
C ASP A 67 -5.22 -12.57 -11.98
N VAL A 68 -5.01 -11.27 -12.21
CA VAL A 68 -6.03 -10.32 -12.68
C VAL A 68 -5.49 -9.39 -13.75
N ILE A 69 -6.28 -9.14 -14.78
CA ILE A 69 -6.01 -8.11 -15.78
C ILE A 69 -6.89 -6.90 -15.50
N ILE A 70 -6.30 -5.72 -15.52
CA ILE A 70 -6.99 -4.45 -15.29
C ILE A 70 -7.21 -3.75 -16.63
N TYR A 71 -8.46 -3.47 -16.94
CA TYR A 71 -8.88 -2.81 -18.17
C TYR A 71 -9.50 -1.43 -17.90
N VAL A 72 -9.23 -0.49 -18.81
CA VAL A 72 -9.99 0.75 -18.91
C VAL A 72 -10.97 0.63 -20.07
N ALA A 73 -12.25 0.51 -19.76
CA ALA A 73 -13.29 0.29 -20.76
C ALA A 73 -13.64 1.58 -21.52
N LYS A 74 -13.93 1.45 -22.82
CA LYS A 74 -14.40 2.56 -23.67
C LYS A 74 -15.87 2.89 -23.43
N LYS A 75 -16.66 1.88 -23.10
CA LYS A 75 -18.07 2.02 -22.78
C LYS A 75 -18.23 2.41 -21.32
N ASP A 76 -19.27 3.18 -21.07
CA ASP A 76 -19.69 3.58 -19.74
C ASP A 76 -20.41 2.41 -19.04
N GLN A 77 -20.46 2.43 -17.70
CA GLN A 77 -21.08 1.38 -16.88
C GLN A 77 -20.47 -0.01 -17.12
N GLN A 78 -19.14 -0.04 -17.20
CA GLN A 78 -18.30 -1.23 -17.29
C GLN A 78 -17.35 -1.27 -16.08
N ASP A 79 -17.93 -1.05 -14.89
CA ASP A 79 -17.22 -1.07 -13.62
C ASP A 79 -17.57 -2.42 -12.97
N TYR A 80 -16.62 -3.37 -12.95
CA TYR A 80 -16.83 -4.71 -12.42
C TYR A 80 -15.52 -5.49 -12.23
N LEU A 81 -15.56 -6.46 -11.31
CA LEU A 81 -14.71 -7.64 -11.30
C LEU A 81 -15.44 -8.82 -11.95
N SER A 82 -14.75 -9.57 -12.81
CA SER A 82 -15.27 -10.79 -13.44
C SER A 82 -14.21 -11.89 -13.54
N GLY A 83 -14.64 -13.07 -13.97
CA GLY A 83 -13.81 -14.27 -14.08
C GLY A 83 -14.04 -15.25 -12.93
N SER A 84 -13.57 -16.48 -13.11
CA SER A 84 -13.69 -17.55 -12.13
C SER A 84 -12.32 -18.04 -11.69
N ILE A 85 -12.19 -18.27 -10.39
CA ILE A 85 -10.95 -18.75 -9.78
C ILE A 85 -10.66 -20.17 -10.31
N GLY A 86 -9.47 -20.38 -10.87
CA GLY A 86 -8.97 -21.69 -11.31
C GLY A 86 -9.18 -22.08 -12.78
N GLU A 87 -10.02 -21.36 -13.55
CA GLU A 87 -10.30 -21.69 -14.96
C GLU A 87 -10.08 -20.53 -15.95
N SER A 88 -10.01 -19.28 -15.47
CA SER A 88 -9.78 -18.07 -16.27
C SER A 88 -9.03 -17.00 -15.47
N VAL A 89 -8.23 -16.16 -16.13
CA VAL A 89 -7.66 -14.95 -15.50
C VAL A 89 -8.81 -14.01 -15.12
N MET A 90 -8.79 -13.45 -13.91
CA MET A 90 -9.81 -12.48 -13.49
C MET A 90 -9.65 -11.16 -14.25
N GLU A 91 -10.72 -10.39 -14.35
CA GLU A 91 -10.71 -9.07 -14.98
C GLU A 91 -11.32 -8.05 -14.04
N ILE A 92 -10.58 -6.98 -13.74
CA ILE A 92 -11.14 -5.73 -13.25
C ILE A 92 -11.31 -4.80 -14.46
N SER A 93 -12.53 -4.36 -14.70
CA SER A 93 -12.85 -3.35 -15.70
C SER A 93 -13.34 -2.10 -14.99
N VAL A 94 -12.83 -0.94 -15.39
CA VAL A 94 -13.37 0.36 -14.97
C VAL A 94 -13.55 1.23 -16.21
N SER A 95 -14.72 1.82 -16.36
CA SER A 95 -15.05 2.71 -17.47
C SER A 95 -14.12 3.91 -17.46
N HIS A 96 -13.66 4.31 -18.64
CA HIS A 96 -12.80 5.47 -18.78
C HIS A 96 -13.40 6.74 -18.17
N ASN A 97 -14.71 6.93 -18.34
CA ASN A 97 -15.40 8.15 -17.93
C ASN A 97 -15.99 8.08 -16.50
N SER A 98 -15.83 6.97 -15.78
CA SER A 98 -16.45 6.80 -14.46
C SER A 98 -16.02 7.91 -13.49
N GLY A 99 -16.98 8.42 -12.72
CA GLY A 99 -16.77 9.58 -11.83
C GLY A 99 -16.92 10.96 -12.48
N ARG A 100 -17.05 11.08 -13.80
CA ARG A 100 -17.39 12.36 -14.45
C ARG A 100 -18.85 12.72 -14.25
N GLY A 101 -19.13 14.02 -14.27
CA GLY A 101 -20.51 14.52 -14.37
C GLY A 101 -21.14 14.10 -15.69
N MET A 102 -22.44 13.80 -15.66
CA MET A 102 -23.23 13.52 -16.84
C MET A 102 -24.19 14.68 -17.14
N GLU A 103 -24.34 15.01 -18.43
CA GLU A 103 -25.42 15.84 -18.94
C GLU A 103 -26.16 15.02 -20.01
N ASP A 104 -27.49 14.94 -19.91
CA ASP A 104 -28.34 14.14 -20.82
C ASP A 104 -27.88 12.69 -21.02
N GLY A 105 -27.39 12.06 -19.94
CA GLY A 105 -26.90 10.68 -19.94
C GLY A 105 -25.56 10.48 -20.65
N LYS A 106 -24.81 11.55 -20.91
CA LYS A 106 -23.45 11.51 -21.48
C LYS A 106 -22.47 12.21 -20.58
N TYR A 107 -21.29 11.64 -20.44
CA TYR A 107 -20.21 12.31 -19.70
C TYR A 107 -19.73 13.56 -20.42
N VAL A 108 -19.57 14.65 -19.66
CA VAL A 108 -19.14 15.97 -20.15
C VAL A 108 -17.86 16.44 -19.44
N GLY A 109 -17.11 17.34 -20.10
CA GLY A 109 -15.88 17.95 -19.56
C GLY A 109 -14.67 17.01 -19.44
N GLU A 110 -13.52 17.52 -19.00
CA GLU A 110 -12.35 16.70 -18.67
C GLU A 110 -12.44 16.18 -17.22
N HIS A 111 -11.68 15.14 -16.89
CA HIS A 111 -11.54 14.69 -15.50
C HIS A 111 -10.89 15.78 -14.63
N ASN A 112 -11.64 16.28 -13.64
CA ASN A 112 -11.12 17.08 -12.53
C ASN A 112 -10.68 16.20 -11.35
N ASP A 113 -10.07 16.79 -10.32
CA ASP A 113 -9.54 16.05 -9.16
C ASP A 113 -10.61 15.20 -8.46
N TRP A 114 -11.82 15.74 -8.29
CA TRP A 114 -12.93 15.00 -7.70
C TRP A 114 -13.29 13.75 -8.53
N SER A 115 -13.47 13.90 -9.85
CA SER A 115 -13.83 12.78 -10.72
C SER A 115 -12.72 11.73 -10.83
N LYS A 116 -11.45 12.13 -10.73
CA LYS A 116 -10.31 11.20 -10.66
C LYS A 116 -10.31 10.42 -9.34
N SER A 117 -10.67 11.10 -8.24
CA SER A 117 -10.82 10.48 -6.92
C SER A 117 -12.00 9.49 -6.90
N THR A 118 -13.15 9.86 -7.49
CA THR A 118 -14.28 8.94 -7.68
C THR A 118 -13.88 7.73 -8.53
N TRP A 119 -13.16 7.93 -9.64
CA TRP A 119 -12.67 6.83 -10.47
C TRP A 119 -11.77 5.88 -9.67
N ARG A 120 -10.88 6.43 -8.84
CA ARG A 120 -10.05 5.63 -7.91
C ARG A 120 -10.91 4.82 -6.94
N ASN A 121 -11.95 5.42 -6.36
CA ASN A 121 -12.80 4.70 -5.41
C ASN A 121 -13.60 3.57 -6.06
N ILE A 122 -14.02 3.74 -7.31
CA ILE A 122 -14.59 2.65 -8.11
C ILE A 122 -13.55 1.55 -8.33
N PHE A 123 -12.32 1.90 -8.70
CA PHE A 123 -11.25 0.90 -8.80
C PHE A 123 -10.99 0.19 -7.46
N LEU A 124 -11.01 0.92 -6.34
CA LEU A 124 -10.84 0.34 -5.00
C LEU A 124 -11.98 -0.63 -4.64
N HIS A 125 -13.22 -0.34 -5.06
CA HIS A 125 -14.34 -1.26 -4.90
C HIS A 125 -14.06 -2.60 -5.59
N GLU A 126 -13.66 -2.56 -6.87
CA GLU A 126 -13.35 -3.78 -7.62
C GLU A 126 -12.08 -4.48 -7.11
N LEU A 127 -11.08 -3.73 -6.66
CA LEU A 127 -9.92 -4.27 -5.96
C LEU A 127 -10.32 -4.95 -4.64
N GLY A 128 -11.29 -4.39 -3.92
CA GLY A 128 -11.87 -4.98 -2.72
C GLY A 128 -12.47 -6.35 -3.02
N HIS A 129 -13.27 -6.46 -4.08
CA HIS A 129 -13.75 -7.75 -4.57
C HIS A 129 -12.62 -8.71 -4.94
N PHE A 130 -11.57 -8.21 -5.60
CA PHE A 130 -10.42 -9.05 -5.96
C PHE A 130 -9.66 -9.57 -4.72
N LEU A 131 -9.66 -8.79 -3.64
CA LEU A 131 -9.06 -9.16 -2.36
C LEU A 131 -10.01 -9.96 -1.45
N GLY A 132 -11.25 -10.21 -1.87
CA GLY A 132 -12.18 -11.08 -1.15
C GLY A 132 -13.33 -10.38 -0.42
N LEU A 133 -13.43 -9.06 -0.49
CA LEU A 133 -14.60 -8.35 0.02
C LEU A 133 -15.84 -8.58 -0.87
N GLU A 134 -17.01 -8.41 -0.30
CA GLU A 134 -18.29 -8.48 -1.00
C GLU A 134 -19.19 -7.31 -0.60
N HIS A 135 -20.37 -7.21 -1.22
CA HIS A 135 -21.31 -6.18 -0.79
C HIS A 135 -21.95 -6.55 0.56
N PRO A 136 -22.20 -5.57 1.46
CA PRO A 136 -22.77 -5.81 2.79
C PRO A 136 -24.10 -6.57 2.86
N TRP A 137 -24.79 -6.73 1.73
CA TRP A 137 -26.09 -7.37 1.59
C TRP A 137 -26.05 -8.71 0.84
N ASP A 138 -24.88 -9.12 0.32
CA ASP A 138 -24.71 -10.42 -0.32
C ASP A 138 -24.86 -11.51 0.74
N LYS A 139 -25.49 -12.64 0.37
CA LYS A 139 -25.89 -13.71 1.33
C LYS A 139 -25.44 -15.09 0.89
N ASP A 140 -24.61 -15.15 -0.15
CA ASP A 140 -24.35 -16.38 -0.90
C ASP A 140 -23.56 -17.40 -0.08
N ASP A 141 -22.90 -16.94 0.98
CA ASP A 141 -22.03 -17.71 1.89
C ASP A 141 -22.53 -17.80 3.33
N GLY A 142 -23.53 -16.98 3.68
CA GLY A 142 -24.23 -17.06 4.94
C GLY A 142 -23.81 -16.04 5.99
N ASP A 143 -22.91 -15.11 5.65
CA ASP A 143 -22.69 -13.88 6.40
C ASP A 143 -23.12 -12.65 5.59
N TRP A 144 -23.72 -11.68 6.27
CA TRP A 144 -24.14 -10.41 5.68
C TRP A 144 -24.32 -9.39 6.81
N ALA A 145 -24.06 -8.11 6.52
CA ALA A 145 -24.24 -7.04 7.50
C ALA A 145 -25.66 -6.46 7.47
N VAL A 146 -26.28 -6.37 6.30
CA VAL A 146 -27.61 -5.78 6.11
C VAL A 146 -28.49 -6.60 5.16
N SER A 147 -29.82 -6.40 5.20
CA SER A 147 -30.75 -7.24 4.44
C SER A 147 -30.90 -6.82 2.98
N ASN A 148 -30.63 -5.55 2.69
CA ASN A 148 -30.79 -4.92 1.38
C ASN A 148 -29.71 -3.84 1.14
N TRP A 149 -29.40 -3.57 -0.13
CA TRP A 149 -28.42 -2.56 -0.54
C TRP A 149 -28.74 -1.13 -0.07
N SER A 150 -30.00 -0.83 0.21
CA SER A 150 -30.43 0.48 0.68
C SER A 150 -30.48 0.63 2.21
N ASP A 151 -30.22 -0.44 2.95
CA ASP A 151 -30.32 -0.42 4.42
C ASP A 151 -29.16 0.40 5.01
N PRO A 152 -29.39 1.21 6.07
CA PRO A 152 -28.31 1.96 6.71
C PRO A 152 -27.23 1.04 7.28
N HIS A 153 -25.97 1.31 6.93
CA HIS A 153 -24.80 0.61 7.46
C HIS A 153 -23.64 1.59 7.73
N ALA A 154 -22.60 1.12 8.41
CA ALA A 154 -21.35 1.87 8.53
C ALA A 154 -20.75 2.11 7.13
N SER A 155 -20.04 3.22 6.93
CA SER A 155 -19.42 3.52 5.64
C SER A 155 -18.43 2.43 5.26
N THR A 156 -18.55 1.90 4.04
CA THR A 156 -17.70 0.88 3.44
C THR A 156 -17.58 1.17 1.95
N ARG A 157 -16.41 0.97 1.35
CA ARG A 157 -16.23 1.09 -0.10
C ARG A 157 -17.02 0.03 -0.85
N MET A 158 -17.43 -1.05 -0.20
CA MET A 158 -18.30 -2.08 -0.77
C MET A 158 -19.78 -1.72 -0.73
N GLY A 159 -20.14 -0.55 -0.19
CA GLY A 159 -21.49 -0.03 -0.22
C GLY A 159 -21.94 0.41 -1.62
N TYR A 160 -23.25 0.63 -1.79
CA TYR A 160 -23.86 0.88 -3.10
C TYR A 160 -23.49 2.25 -3.69
N ASN A 161 -23.31 3.29 -2.87
CA ASN A 161 -23.03 4.66 -3.35
C ASN A 161 -21.70 5.22 -2.84
N GLU A 162 -21.11 4.61 -1.81
CA GLU A 162 -19.96 5.14 -1.07
C GLU A 162 -18.71 5.21 -1.94
N HIS A 163 -18.55 4.29 -2.87
CA HIS A 163 -17.46 4.30 -3.85
C HIS A 163 -17.63 5.38 -4.92
N LEU A 164 -18.79 6.03 -5.03
CA LEU A 164 -19.06 7.13 -5.97
C LEU A 164 -18.68 8.51 -5.41
N ASP A 165 -18.31 8.59 -4.13
CA ASP A 165 -17.93 9.84 -3.47
C ASP A 165 -16.42 10.10 -3.66
N GLY A 166 -16.07 11.18 -4.37
CA GLY A 166 -14.68 11.59 -4.61
C GLY A 166 -13.99 12.23 -3.40
N GLY A 167 -14.68 12.42 -2.28
CA GLY A 167 -14.13 12.95 -1.03
C GLY A 167 -13.25 11.98 -0.26
N PHE A 168 -13.24 10.70 -0.64
CA PHE A 168 -12.39 9.67 -0.06
C PHE A 168 -11.33 9.22 -1.06
N SER A 169 -10.21 8.71 -0.55
CA SER A 169 -9.06 8.26 -1.36
C SER A 169 -8.67 6.80 -1.09
N TRP A 170 -9.36 6.12 -0.15
CA TRP A 170 -9.01 4.79 0.34
C TRP A 170 -10.22 3.99 0.86
N PHE A 171 -9.97 2.71 1.14
CA PHE A 171 -10.82 1.84 1.97
C PHE A 171 -11.18 2.51 3.30
N SER A 172 -12.39 2.23 3.79
CA SER A 172 -12.82 2.63 5.13
C SER A 172 -12.15 1.75 6.20
N ASP A 173 -12.21 2.17 7.46
CA ASP A 173 -11.70 1.38 8.59
C ASP A 173 -12.32 -0.04 8.63
N LEU A 174 -13.61 -0.16 8.30
CA LEU A 174 -14.32 -1.44 8.26
C LEU A 174 -13.82 -2.34 7.13
N ASP A 175 -13.55 -1.78 5.96
CA ASP A 175 -12.98 -2.52 4.83
C ASP A 175 -11.57 -3.02 5.17
N VAL A 176 -10.76 -2.18 5.83
CA VAL A 176 -9.41 -2.54 6.26
C VAL A 176 -9.46 -3.66 7.30
N GLU A 177 -10.33 -3.56 8.31
CA GLU A 177 -10.50 -4.62 9.32
C GLU A 177 -10.89 -5.96 8.69
N ALA A 178 -11.80 -5.95 7.72
CA ALA A 178 -12.20 -7.16 6.99
C ALA A 178 -11.05 -7.74 6.14
N LEU A 179 -10.30 -6.89 5.44
CA LEU A 179 -9.14 -7.31 4.66
C LEU A 179 -8.00 -7.86 5.54
N GLU A 180 -7.76 -7.24 6.70
CA GLU A 180 -6.81 -7.73 7.69
C GLU A 180 -7.24 -9.06 8.31
N TYR A 181 -8.54 -9.31 8.46
CA TYR A 181 -9.06 -10.60 8.88
C TYR A 181 -8.78 -11.69 7.83
N ILE A 182 -8.94 -11.38 6.54
CA ILE A 182 -8.70 -12.32 5.43
C ILE A 182 -7.19 -12.62 5.27
N TRP A 183 -6.39 -11.57 5.07
CA TRP A 183 -5.00 -11.71 4.64
C TRP A 183 -4.02 -11.74 5.82
N GLY A 184 -4.44 -11.20 6.97
CA GLY A 184 -3.57 -10.78 8.05
C GLY A 184 -3.12 -9.34 7.87
N LYS A 185 -2.73 -8.70 8.98
CA LYS A 185 -2.07 -7.40 8.96
C LYS A 185 -0.74 -7.48 8.22
N GLY A 186 -0.56 -6.60 7.24
CA GLY A 186 0.68 -6.47 6.51
C GLY A 186 1.80 -6.07 7.44
N LEU A 187 2.97 -6.63 7.14
CA LEU A 187 4.22 -6.33 7.84
C LEU A 187 4.72 -4.91 7.50
N TRP A 188 3.99 -4.11 6.73
CA TRP A 188 4.44 -2.85 6.13
C TRP A 188 3.32 -1.80 6.15
N LEU A 189 2.81 -1.41 7.31
CA LEU A 189 1.58 -0.61 7.49
C LEU A 189 1.44 0.71 6.70
N SER A 190 2.38 1.11 5.84
CA SER A 190 2.32 2.36 5.09
C SER A 190 3.13 2.36 3.77
N TYR A 191 2.88 3.39 2.95
CA TYR A 191 3.63 3.68 1.71
C TYR A 191 5.15 3.78 1.92
N PHE A 192 5.54 4.13 3.15
CA PHE A 192 6.90 4.26 3.65
C PHE A 192 6.98 3.58 5.01
N SER A 193 8.10 2.96 5.35
CA SER A 193 8.29 2.45 6.70
C SER A 193 8.58 3.59 7.68
N GLY A 194 8.07 3.47 8.89
CA GLY A 194 8.21 4.48 9.93
C GLY A 194 6.92 5.23 10.25
N VAL A 195 7.05 6.30 11.03
CA VAL A 195 5.93 7.13 11.50
C VAL A 195 6.30 8.62 11.48
N PRO A 196 5.30 9.52 11.37
CA PRO A 196 5.53 10.94 11.58
C PRO A 196 6.10 11.27 12.95
N VAL A 197 6.98 12.27 13.00
CA VAL A 197 7.52 12.81 14.25
C VAL A 197 6.47 13.70 14.92
N SER A 198 6.34 13.62 16.25
CA SER A 198 5.53 14.59 17.01
C SER A 198 6.15 15.98 16.95
N ALA A 199 5.33 17.02 16.84
CA ALA A 199 5.77 18.42 16.89
C ALA A 199 6.50 18.80 18.19
N ASP A 200 6.42 17.95 19.23
CA ASP A 200 7.10 18.14 20.52
C ASP A 200 8.63 17.92 20.43
N TYR A 201 9.15 17.36 19.34
CA TYR A 201 10.57 17.05 19.19
C TYR A 201 11.27 17.97 18.19
N ASP A 202 12.58 18.21 18.38
CA ASP A 202 13.43 18.99 17.47
C ASP A 202 14.08 18.10 16.41
N ILE A 203 13.27 17.59 15.47
CA ILE A 203 13.76 16.71 14.41
C ILE A 203 13.35 17.31 13.07
N ASP A 204 14.34 17.57 12.22
CA ASP A 204 14.15 18.21 10.91
C ASP A 204 13.59 17.27 9.83
N THR A 205 13.43 15.98 10.15
CA THR A 205 12.80 14.97 9.31
C THR A 205 11.39 14.65 9.81
N ASN A 206 10.51 14.23 8.91
CA ASN A 206 9.10 13.96 9.21
C ASN A 206 8.72 12.48 9.12
N ASN A 207 9.69 11.57 8.95
CA ASN A 207 9.45 10.13 9.02
C ASN A 207 10.61 9.44 9.73
N ILE A 208 10.30 8.81 10.85
CA ILE A 208 11.25 8.13 11.74
C ILE A 208 10.92 6.65 11.88
N GLY A 209 11.92 5.84 12.20
CA GLY A 209 11.69 4.42 12.46
C GLY A 209 10.71 4.19 13.61
N VAL A 210 10.03 3.04 13.61
CA VAL A 210 9.12 2.63 14.68
C VAL A 210 9.43 1.19 15.09
N PHE A 211 9.60 0.95 16.38
CA PHE A 211 9.68 -0.39 16.94
C PHE A 211 8.28 -0.90 17.28
N GLU A 212 7.88 -2.02 16.67
CA GLU A 212 6.60 -2.68 16.91
C GLU A 212 6.81 -3.96 17.73
N PRO A 213 6.47 -3.96 19.03
CA PRO A 213 6.81 -5.06 19.93
C PRO A 213 6.06 -6.35 19.61
N ASN A 214 4.85 -6.26 19.04
CA ASN A 214 4.06 -7.44 18.66
C ASN A 214 4.68 -8.19 17.48
N GLU A 215 5.42 -7.48 16.63
CA GLU A 215 6.09 -8.03 15.46
C GLU A 215 7.57 -8.33 15.74
N SER A 216 8.09 -7.88 16.89
CA SER A 216 9.52 -7.93 17.22
C SER A 216 10.37 -7.37 16.07
N ALA A 217 9.94 -6.23 15.54
CA ALA A 217 10.56 -5.62 14.36
C ALA A 217 10.64 -4.10 14.47
N ILE A 218 11.62 -3.52 13.78
CA ILE A 218 11.73 -2.08 13.54
C ILE A 218 11.43 -1.80 12.08
N PHE A 219 10.44 -0.96 11.83
CA PHE A 219 10.11 -0.45 10.50
C PHE A 219 10.72 0.92 10.34
N SER A 220 11.68 1.06 9.44
CA SER A 220 12.31 2.34 9.17
C SER A 220 12.68 2.47 7.70
N CYS A 221 13.42 3.50 7.37
CA CYS A 221 14.05 3.71 6.08
C CYS A 221 15.53 4.00 6.30
N LEU A 222 16.32 3.99 5.23
CA LEU A 222 17.70 4.45 5.24
C LEU A 222 18.09 5.14 3.95
N LYS A 223 18.88 6.21 4.07
CA LYS A 223 19.63 6.86 3.01
C LYS A 223 21.02 6.23 2.95
N LEU A 224 21.52 5.92 1.75
CA LEU A 224 22.87 5.37 1.58
C LEU A 224 23.91 6.49 1.49
N THR A 225 24.96 6.39 2.28
CA THR A 225 26.16 7.23 2.17
C THR A 225 27.44 6.41 2.01
N ALA A 226 28.45 7.02 1.40
CA ALA A 226 29.82 6.52 1.34
C ALA A 226 30.75 7.69 1.72
N ASP A 227 31.50 7.55 2.81
CA ASP A 227 32.39 8.59 3.34
C ASP A 227 31.67 9.93 3.58
N GLY A 228 30.43 9.86 4.08
CA GLY A 228 29.58 11.02 4.37
C GLY A 228 28.93 11.67 3.14
N LEU A 229 29.12 11.11 1.94
CA LEU A 229 28.48 11.59 0.71
C LEU A 229 27.36 10.66 0.27
N PRO A 230 26.23 11.18 -0.26
CA PRO A 230 25.17 10.33 -0.82
C PRO A 230 25.70 9.36 -1.86
N THR A 231 25.27 8.10 -1.80
CA THR A 231 25.65 7.04 -2.74
C THR A 231 24.43 6.22 -3.16
N THR A 232 24.64 5.26 -4.06
CA THR A 232 23.59 4.35 -4.53
C THR A 232 24.09 2.90 -4.51
N LEU A 233 23.20 1.97 -4.15
CA LEU A 233 23.39 0.55 -4.37
C LEU A 233 22.46 0.12 -5.50
N ASN A 234 23.02 -0.36 -6.62
CA ASN A 234 22.25 -0.75 -7.82
C ASN A 234 21.29 0.35 -8.32
N GLY A 235 21.68 1.62 -8.20
CA GLY A 235 20.86 2.77 -8.59
C GLY A 235 19.82 3.23 -7.56
N ILE A 236 19.72 2.57 -6.41
CA ILE A 236 18.82 2.95 -5.31
C ILE A 236 19.63 3.75 -4.27
N SER A 237 19.18 4.96 -3.93
CA SER A 237 19.82 5.83 -2.92
C SER A 237 19.16 5.77 -1.55
N GLU A 238 17.90 5.35 -1.51
CA GLU A 238 17.07 5.30 -0.31
C GLU A 238 16.29 3.97 -0.29
N LEU A 239 16.24 3.33 0.86
CA LEU A 239 15.54 2.06 1.06
C LEU A 239 14.55 2.20 2.19
N ASP A 240 13.38 1.63 1.99
CA ASP A 240 12.47 1.22 3.04
C ASP A 240 13.03 -0.09 3.62
N ILE A 241 13.12 -0.21 4.94
CA ILE A 241 13.73 -1.37 5.60
C ILE A 241 12.94 -1.87 6.82
N ARG A 242 12.86 -3.19 6.95
CA ARG A 242 12.42 -3.91 8.14
C ARG A 242 13.62 -4.56 8.78
N PHE A 243 13.82 -4.31 10.07
CA PHE A 243 14.76 -5.02 10.90
C PHE A 243 14.03 -5.97 11.84
N ASP A 244 14.28 -7.27 11.72
CA ASP A 244 13.78 -8.27 12.67
C ASP A 244 14.69 -8.32 13.89
N VAL A 245 14.10 -8.25 15.08
CA VAL A 245 14.84 -8.34 16.34
C VAL A 245 15.25 -9.80 16.57
N LEU A 246 16.55 -10.05 16.49
CA LEU A 246 17.12 -11.37 16.82
C LEU A 246 17.26 -11.54 18.33
N SER A 247 17.68 -10.48 19.03
CA SER A 247 17.87 -10.49 20.48
C SER A 247 17.72 -9.08 21.05
N LEU A 248 16.76 -8.91 21.97
CA LEU A 248 16.62 -7.68 22.75
C LEU A 248 17.74 -7.51 23.78
N GLU A 249 18.28 -8.61 24.31
CA GLU A 249 19.35 -8.58 25.32
C GLU A 249 20.68 -8.14 24.70
N GLU A 250 20.99 -8.68 23.51
CA GLU A 250 22.24 -8.36 22.80
C GLU A 250 22.09 -7.11 21.91
N GLY A 251 20.86 -6.63 21.74
CA GLY A 251 20.53 -5.48 20.89
C GLY A 251 20.85 -5.76 19.42
N THR A 252 20.55 -6.97 18.94
CA THR A 252 20.86 -7.39 17.58
C THR A 252 19.61 -7.48 16.73
N VAL A 253 19.72 -6.97 15.50
CA VAL A 253 18.65 -7.02 14.50
C VAL A 253 19.19 -7.54 13.17
N GLN A 254 18.33 -8.15 12.37
CA GLN A 254 18.65 -8.61 11.02
C GLN A 254 17.79 -7.85 10.02
N VAL A 255 18.35 -7.52 8.85
CA VAL A 255 17.51 -7.05 7.74
C VAL A 255 16.58 -8.17 7.29
N GLY A 256 15.30 -8.06 7.65
CA GLY A 256 14.27 -9.05 7.32
C GLY A 256 13.64 -8.80 5.96
N ALA A 257 13.47 -7.53 5.59
CA ALA A 257 12.96 -7.13 4.28
C ALA A 257 13.45 -5.71 3.93
N ASN A 258 13.57 -5.43 2.63
CA ASN A 258 13.84 -4.08 2.13
C ASN A 258 13.21 -3.86 0.75
N ARG A 259 12.94 -2.61 0.41
CA ARG A 259 12.50 -2.17 -0.92
C ARG A 259 13.03 -0.77 -1.21
N ALA A 260 13.06 -0.36 -2.48
CA ALA A 260 13.38 1.02 -2.82
C ALA A 260 12.40 1.98 -2.11
N PHE A 261 12.95 2.97 -1.41
CA PHE A 261 12.13 4.00 -0.78
C PHE A 261 11.40 4.77 -1.89
N ASN A 262 10.13 5.10 -1.66
CA ASN A 262 9.35 5.91 -2.59
C ASN A 262 9.16 5.30 -4.01
N ILE A 263 9.09 3.98 -4.14
CA ILE A 263 9.06 3.28 -5.45
C ILE A 263 7.90 3.70 -6.39
N ILE A 264 6.83 4.28 -5.83
CA ILE A 264 5.65 4.78 -6.58
C ILE A 264 5.63 6.32 -6.75
N ASP A 265 6.74 7.01 -6.49
CA ASP A 265 6.82 8.48 -6.50
C ASP A 265 5.82 9.17 -5.55
N ALA A 266 5.48 8.52 -4.43
CA ALA A 266 4.61 9.07 -3.40
C ALA A 266 5.09 10.43 -2.84
N LYS A 267 6.39 10.73 -2.84
CA LYS A 267 6.96 12.06 -2.54
C LYS A 267 6.46 13.16 -3.47
N THR A 268 5.94 12.85 -4.66
CA THR A 268 5.45 13.85 -5.62
C THR A 268 3.97 13.72 -5.94
N SER A 269 3.27 12.76 -5.30
CA SER A 269 1.87 12.53 -5.57
C SER A 269 0.98 13.47 -4.74
N PRO A 270 0.15 14.32 -5.38
CA PRO A 270 -0.76 15.24 -4.68
C PRO A 270 -1.79 14.53 -3.79
N LEU A 271 -1.98 13.22 -3.98
CA LEU A 271 -3.02 12.41 -3.36
C LEU A 271 -2.64 11.86 -1.98
N PHE A 272 -1.40 12.06 -1.53
CA PHE A 272 -0.93 11.70 -0.18
C PHE A 272 -0.88 12.88 0.78
N ILE A 273 -1.42 14.03 0.33
CA ILE A 273 -1.65 15.22 1.13
C ILE A 273 -3.05 15.09 1.77
N GLU A 274 -3.24 14.16 2.70
CA GLU A 274 -4.53 14.01 3.43
C GLU A 274 -4.81 15.17 4.41
N THR A 275 -3.92 16.15 4.50
CA THR A 275 -4.19 17.46 5.10
C THR A 275 -3.52 18.52 4.26
N MET A 276 -4.08 19.73 4.15
CA MET A 276 -3.53 20.89 3.41
C MET A 276 -2.07 21.29 3.76
N ASN A 277 -1.33 20.50 4.56
CA ASN A 277 0.06 20.70 4.98
C ASN A 277 0.89 19.39 5.09
N ALA A 278 0.47 18.26 4.53
CA ALA A 278 1.26 17.02 4.66
C ALA A 278 2.59 17.14 3.90
N ALA A 279 3.70 17.19 4.64
CA ALA A 279 5.04 17.15 4.08
C ALA A 279 5.36 15.75 3.54
N THR A 280 6.05 15.68 2.41
CA THR A 280 6.53 14.44 1.79
C THR A 280 7.42 13.67 2.77
N PRO A 281 7.21 12.37 3.03
CA PRO A 281 8.03 11.63 3.98
C PRO A 281 9.51 11.67 3.59
N ASP A 282 10.33 12.18 4.51
CA ASP A 282 11.78 12.22 4.46
C ASP A 282 12.34 11.22 5.45
N CYS A 283 13.38 10.52 5.02
CA CYS A 283 13.96 9.46 5.79
C CYS A 283 14.96 9.96 6.84
N SER A 284 14.77 9.61 8.11
CA SER A 284 15.75 9.89 9.18
C SER A 284 16.97 8.98 9.15
N GLY A 285 16.79 7.73 8.72
CA GLY A 285 17.85 6.73 8.76
C GLY A 285 18.96 7.01 7.75
N THR A 286 20.20 6.74 8.14
CA THR A 286 21.38 6.82 7.27
C THR A 286 22.26 5.60 7.47
N PHE A 287 22.65 4.93 6.39
CA PHE A 287 23.61 3.83 6.40
C PHE A 287 24.89 4.22 5.68
N GLU A 288 25.98 4.32 6.44
CA GLU A 288 27.31 4.64 5.95
C GLU A 288 28.02 3.35 5.49
N THR A 289 28.01 3.14 4.18
CA THR A 289 28.54 1.93 3.53
C THR A 289 30.05 1.73 3.73
N SER A 290 30.82 2.80 3.97
CA SER A 290 32.26 2.67 4.21
C SER A 290 32.61 2.17 5.61
N THR A 291 31.69 2.36 6.58
CA THR A 291 31.89 1.95 7.98
C THR A 291 30.95 0.84 8.43
N GLY A 292 29.87 0.57 7.68
CA GLY A 292 28.82 -0.36 8.07
C GLY A 292 27.96 0.17 9.22
N VAL A 293 27.90 1.48 9.44
CA VAL A 293 27.14 2.08 10.53
C VAL A 293 25.78 2.58 10.04
N TYR A 294 24.71 2.13 10.68
CA TYR A 294 23.37 2.66 10.53
C TYR A 294 23.05 3.60 11.70
N THR A 295 22.51 4.79 11.41
CA THR A 295 22.00 5.72 12.43
C THR A 295 20.57 6.11 12.12
N ASP A 296 19.71 6.18 13.13
CA ASP A 296 18.30 6.53 12.93
C ASP A 296 17.63 7.06 14.20
N PHE A 297 16.54 7.80 14.03
CA PHE A 297 15.58 8.07 15.09
C PHE A 297 14.51 6.97 15.08
N VAL A 298 14.34 6.29 16.21
CA VAL A 298 13.37 5.19 16.35
C VAL A 298 12.40 5.49 17.50
N LYS A 299 11.12 5.53 17.18
CA LYS A 299 10.03 5.59 18.16
C LYS A 299 9.85 4.22 18.81
N SER A 300 9.84 4.19 20.14
CA SER A 300 9.51 3.00 20.93
C SER A 300 8.55 3.41 22.04
N GLY A 301 7.28 2.98 21.91
CA GLY A 301 6.19 3.46 22.77
C GLY A 301 6.02 4.99 22.68
N SER A 302 6.17 5.68 23.81
CA SER A 302 6.08 7.14 23.91
C SER A 302 7.42 7.87 23.73
N SER A 303 8.52 7.13 23.62
CA SER A 303 9.88 7.67 23.56
C SER A 303 10.39 7.70 22.12
N ILE A 304 11.25 8.67 21.81
CA ILE A 304 12.05 8.68 20.58
C ILE A 304 13.52 8.51 20.96
N LEU A 305 14.18 7.53 20.32
CA LEU A 305 15.57 7.19 20.54
C LEU A 305 16.39 7.61 19.32
N ASN A 306 17.50 8.30 19.52
CA ASN A 306 18.55 8.41 18.52
C ASN A 306 19.44 7.18 18.65
N THR A 307 19.54 6.35 17.62
CA THR A 307 20.18 5.03 17.67
C THR A 307 21.33 4.94 16.70
N SER A 308 22.37 4.19 17.05
CA SER A 308 23.46 3.80 16.15
C SER A 308 23.68 2.29 16.21
N TRP A 309 23.86 1.67 15.06
CA TRP A 309 24.01 0.23 14.89
C TRP A 309 25.23 -0.06 14.01
N SER A 310 26.04 -1.06 14.38
CA SER A 310 27.13 -1.56 13.55
C SER A 310 26.68 -2.82 12.83
N LEU A 311 26.96 -2.91 11.53
CA LEU A 311 26.91 -4.16 10.78
C LEU A 311 28.00 -5.11 11.30
N ILE A 312 27.60 -6.16 12.00
CA ILE A 312 28.50 -7.15 12.59
C ILE A 312 28.62 -8.42 11.74
N ASP A 313 27.65 -8.66 10.86
CA ASP A 313 27.65 -9.73 9.88
C ASP A 313 27.08 -9.21 8.55
N ALA A 314 27.95 -9.00 7.57
CA ALA A 314 27.54 -8.50 6.26
C ALA A 314 26.91 -9.57 5.36
N GLU A 315 27.17 -10.86 5.62
CA GLU A 315 26.60 -11.95 4.82
C GLU A 315 25.13 -12.15 5.19
N ASN A 316 24.83 -12.09 6.49
CA ASN A 316 23.47 -12.25 7.00
C ASN A 316 22.75 -10.92 7.27
N LEU A 317 23.40 -9.78 7.00
CA LEU A 317 22.90 -8.42 7.25
C LEU A 317 22.43 -8.21 8.70
N ILE A 318 23.27 -8.63 9.65
CA ILE A 318 23.00 -8.47 11.08
C ILE A 318 23.70 -7.23 11.61
N LEU A 319 22.93 -6.39 12.28
CA LEU A 319 23.41 -5.20 12.96
C LEU A 319 23.26 -5.36 14.48
N GLN A 320 24.18 -4.75 15.22
CA GLN A 320 24.13 -4.66 16.66
C GLN A 320 24.10 -3.20 17.09
N ILE A 321 23.26 -2.88 18.07
CA ILE A 321 23.17 -1.53 18.62
C ILE A 321 24.50 -1.18 19.31
N ASN A 322 25.10 -0.07 18.90
CA ASN A 322 26.29 0.49 19.52
C ASN A 322 25.93 1.41 20.67
N ASN A 323 24.95 2.28 20.43
CA ASN A 323 24.49 3.28 21.36
C ASN A 323 23.04 3.67 21.05
N TYR A 324 22.40 4.25 22.06
CA TYR A 324 21.17 5.00 21.87
C TYR A 324 21.07 6.09 22.92
N ASP A 325 20.44 7.20 22.54
CA ASP A 325 20.11 8.30 23.43
C ASP A 325 18.62 8.60 23.32
N GLN A 326 17.93 8.67 24.45
CA GLN A 326 16.53 9.09 24.46
C GLN A 326 16.42 10.61 24.33
N LEU A 327 15.75 11.07 23.27
CA LEU A 327 15.48 12.48 23.06
C LEU A 327 14.47 13.01 24.08
N GLN A 328 14.66 14.26 24.49
CA GLN A 328 13.71 14.96 25.33
C GLN A 328 12.78 15.81 24.46
N PRO A 329 11.47 15.87 24.76
CA PRO A 329 10.57 16.82 24.14
C PRO A 329 10.97 18.26 24.52
N LYS A 330 10.59 19.23 23.68
CA LYS A 330 10.86 20.67 23.86
C LYS A 330 10.08 21.31 25.00
#